data_AF-A0A355EN95-F1
#
_entry.id   AF-A0A355EN95-F1
#
_cell.length_a   1.000
_cell.length_b   1.000
_cell.length_c   1.000
_cell.angle_alpha   90.00
_cell.angle_beta   90.00
_cell.angle_gamma   90.00
#
_symmetry.space_group_name_H-M   'P 1'
#
loop_
_entity.id
_entity.type
_entity.pdbx_description
1 polymer ?
#
loop_
_entity_poly.entity_id
_entity_poly.type
_entity_poly.pdbx_seq_one_letter_code
_entity_poly.pdbx_strand_id
1 'polypeptide(L)' 'MVEKDSIHEALDHLKYDRDLSFNMLVDLFAVDYMGEEPRFEVVYILRSTKHNGRVVVKTRTGDEGLDTISDLWPAA' A
#
# COMPACT_ATOMS: atom_id res chain seq x y z
N MET A 1 5.94 -7.63 3.69
CA MET A 1 4.49 -7.82 3.87
C MET A 1 4.13 -7.11 5.16
N VAL A 2 3.09 -6.27 5.13
CA VAL A 2 2.67 -5.44 6.27
C VAL A 2 1.34 -5.96 6.77
N GLU A 3 1.19 -6.06 8.09
CA GLU A 3 -0.08 -6.42 8.71
C GLU A 3 -1.16 -5.41 8.35
N LYS A 4 -2.39 -5.90 8.19
CA LYS A 4 -3.52 -5.08 7.77
C LYS A 4 -3.74 -3.87 8.68
N ASP A 5 -3.69 -4.06 9.99
CA ASP A 5 -3.98 -2.99 10.95
C ASP A 5 -2.89 -1.88 10.98
N SER A 6 -1.73 -2.16 10.40
CA SER A 6 -0.61 -1.21 10.32
C SER A 6 -0.37 -0.67 8.91
N ILE A 7 -1.19 -1.05 7.92
CA ILE A 7 -0.93 -0.68 6.53
C ILE A 7 -0.99 0.83 6.31
N HIS A 8 -1.96 1.51 6.93
CA HIS A 8 -2.13 2.96 6.78
C HIS A 8 -0.94 3.72 7.37
N GLU A 9 -0.53 3.40 8.60
CA GLU A 9 0.64 3.99 9.25
C GLU A 9 1.94 3.74 8.45
N ALA A 10 2.13 2.52 7.94
CA ALA A 10 3.30 2.19 7.13
C ALA A 10 3.34 3.04 5.84
N LEU A 11 2.19 3.23 5.19
CA LEU A 11 2.09 4.02 3.97
C LEU A 11 2.26 5.52 4.25
N ASP A 12 1.72 6.03 5.36
CA ASP A 12 1.94 7.41 5.82
C ASP A 12 3.45 7.68 6.01
N HIS A 13 4.15 6.78 6.72
CA HIS A 13 5.58 6.88 6.93
C HIS A 13 6.37 6.88 5.61
N LEU A 14 6.04 5.97 4.67
CA LEU A 14 6.68 5.94 3.35
C LEU A 14 6.47 7.25 2.57
N LYS A 15 5.31 7.89 2.73
CA LYS A 15 4.99 9.13 2.04
C LYS A 15 5.72 10.33 2.63
N TYR A 16 5.66 10.50 3.96
CA TYR A 16 6.05 11.74 4.63
C TYR A 16 7.46 11.73 5.22
N ASP A 17 8.11 10.57 5.37
CA ASP A 17 9.51 10.53 5.76
C ASP A 17 10.39 11.24 4.71
N ARG A 18 11.24 12.16 5.16
CA ARG A 18 12.04 13.03 4.29
C ARG A 18 13.14 12.26 3.53
N ASP A 19 13.58 11.13 4.08
CA ASP A 19 14.60 10.27 3.50
C ASP A 19 13.98 9.21 2.58
N LEU A 20 12.65 9.00 2.63
CA LEU A 20 11.92 8.06 1.75
C LEU A 20 11.12 8.77 0.65
N SER A 21 10.19 9.65 1.02
CA SER A 21 9.43 10.53 0.13
C SER A 21 8.75 9.80 -1.05
N PHE A 22 8.06 8.68 -0.81
CA PHE A 22 7.29 7.94 -1.82
C PHE A 22 6.02 8.70 -2.24
N ASN A 23 6.21 9.79 -2.97
CA ASN A 23 5.18 10.78 -3.26
C ASN A 23 4.25 10.42 -4.43
N MET A 24 4.48 9.31 -5.14
CA MET A 24 3.67 8.88 -6.28
C MET A 24 3.14 7.46 -6.06
N LEU A 25 1.81 7.31 -6.08
CA LEU A 25 1.15 6.02 -6.25
C LEU A 25 1.18 5.67 -7.74
N VAL A 26 1.85 4.57 -8.07
CA VAL A 26 2.01 4.10 -9.46
C VAL A 26 0.85 3.18 -9.84
N ASP A 27 0.49 2.28 -8.92
CA ASP A 27 -0.56 1.28 -9.15
C ASP A 27 -1.12 0.77 -7.81
N LEU A 28 -2.39 0.39 -7.82
CA LEU A 28 -3.11 -0.21 -6.70
C LEU A 28 -4.05 -1.29 -7.24
N PHE A 29 -3.78 -2.53 -6.88
CA PHE A 29 -4.59 -3.67 -7.30
C PHE A 29 -4.63 -4.76 -6.21
N ALA A 30 -5.54 -5.72 -6.37
CA ALA A 30 -5.63 -6.88 -5.49
C ALA A 30 -5.49 -8.18 -6.28
N VAL A 31 -4.93 -9.20 -5.64
CA VAL A 31 -4.88 -10.57 -6.14
C VAL A 31 -5.83 -11.42 -5.30
N ASP A 32 -6.70 -12.17 -5.96
CA ASP A 32 -7.65 -13.09 -5.32
C ASP A 32 -7.02 -14.49 -5.24
N TYR A 33 -6.77 -14.95 -4.01
CA TYR A 33 -6.30 -16.31 -3.72
C TYR A 33 -7.47 -17.17 -3.22
N MET A 34 -8.19 -17.79 -4.15
CA MET A 34 -9.31 -18.68 -3.81
C MET A 34 -8.89 -19.83 -2.88
N GLY A 35 -9.56 -19.95 -1.73
CA GLY A 35 -9.33 -21.00 -0.75
C GLY A 35 -8.29 -20.65 0.33
N GLU A 36 -7.69 -19.46 0.28
CA GLU A 36 -6.81 -18.97 1.33
C GLU A 36 -7.54 -17.98 2.26
N GLU A 37 -7.13 -17.97 3.54
CA GLU A 37 -7.59 -16.99 4.53
C GLU A 37 -6.38 -16.28 5.14
N PRO A 38 -6.19 -14.96 4.90
CA PRO A 38 -7.10 -14.04 4.20
C PRO A 38 -7.03 -14.13 2.66
N ARG A 39 -8.19 -14.05 1.99
CA ARG A 39 -8.37 -14.28 0.54
C ARG A 39 -7.63 -13.32 -0.37
N PHE A 40 -7.66 -12.02 -0.09
CA PHE A 40 -7.14 -11.00 -0.99
C PHE A 40 -5.74 -10.54 -0.55
N GLU A 41 -4.81 -10.42 -1.49
CA GLU A 41 -3.57 -9.66 -1.31
C GLU A 41 -3.68 -8.32 -2.02
N VAL A 42 -3.67 -7.23 -1.26
CA VAL A 42 -3.68 -5.87 -1.80
C VAL A 42 -2.25 -5.39 -1.99
N VAL A 43 -1.95 -4.85 -3.17
CA VAL A 43 -0.62 -4.45 -3.60
C VAL A 43 -0.61 -2.98 -3.95
N TYR A 44 0.26 -2.22 -3.28
CA TYR A 44 0.55 -0.82 -3.55
C TYR A 44 1.93 -0.71 -4.20
N ILE A 45 2.00 -0.12 -5.39
CA ILE A 45 3.27 0.21 -6.04
C ILE A 45 3.50 1.70 -5.87
N LEU A 46 4.58 2.06 -5.16
CA LEU A 46 4.92 3.45 -4.89
C LEU A 46 6.26 3.83 -5.50
N ARG A 47 6.39 5.10 -5.88
CA ARG A 47 7.63 5.70 -6.38
C ARG A 47 7.97 6.97 -5.63
N SER A 48 9.24 7.09 -5.25
CA SER A 48 9.85 8.32 -4.78
C SER A 48 10.44 9.03 -5.99
N THR A 49 9.85 10.15 -6.41
CA THR A 49 10.41 10.93 -7.53
C THR A 49 11.68 11.67 -7.12
N LYS A 50 11.85 11.95 -5.82
CA LYS A 50 13.03 12.61 -5.25
C LYS A 50 14.26 11.69 -5.26
N HIS A 51 14.09 10.45 -4.80
CA HIS A 51 15.21 9.50 -4.66
C HIS A 51 15.27 8.47 -5.79
N ASN A 52 14.36 8.58 -6.77
CA ASN A 52 14.18 7.63 -7.86
C ASN A 52 13.98 6.17 -7.37
N GLY A 53 13.46 6.01 -6.15
CA GLY A 53 13.20 4.73 -5.53
C GLY A 53 11.82 4.18 -5.88
N ARG A 54 11.69 2.85 -5.88
CA ARG A 54 10.41 2.14 -6.06
C ARG A 54 10.26 1.10 -4.97
N VAL A 55 9.06 1.00 -4.39
CA VAL A 55 8.72 -0.01 -3.41
C VAL A 55 7.38 -0.64 -3.74
N VAL A 56 7.23 -1.92 -3.36
CA VAL A 56 5.97 -2.64 -3.44
C VAL A 56 5.57 -3.01 -2.02
N VAL A 57 4.43 -2.51 -1.57
CA VAL A 57 3.86 -2.80 -0.26
C VAL A 57 2.70 -3.77 -0.48
N LYS A 58 2.67 -4.83 0.33
CA LYS A 58 1.66 -5.88 0.24
C LYS A 58 1.04 -6.10 1.61
N THR A 59 -0.27 -6.25 1.63
CA THR A 59 -1.02 -6.67 2.82
C THR A 59 -2.11 -7.66 2.41
N ARG A 60 -2.65 -8.42 3.36
CA ARG A 60 -3.75 -9.35 3.11
C ARG A 60 -4.99 -8.96 3.87
N THR A 61 -6.15 -9.20 3.27
CA THR A 61 -7.46 -8.94 3.86
C THR A 61 -8.46 -10.00 3.43
N GLY A 62 -9.47 -10.23 4.25
CA GLY A 62 -10.67 -10.97 3.85
C GLY A 62 -11.67 -10.04 3.17
N ASP A 63 -12.93 -10.49 3.12
CA ASP A 63 -14.05 -9.74 2.53
C ASP A 63 -14.36 -8.42 3.27
N GLU A 64 -13.84 -8.23 4.49
CA GLU A 64 -14.02 -7.01 5.26
C GLU A 64 -13.19 -5.81 4.71
N GLY A 65 -12.22 -6.06 3.82
CA GLY A 65 -11.49 -5.02 3.09
C GLY A 65 -10.50 -4.19 3.92
N LEU A 66 -10.06 -3.06 3.37
CA LEU A 66 -9.09 -2.14 3.99
C LEU A 66 -9.64 -0.72 4.00
N ASP A 67 -9.17 0.10 4.94
CA ASP A 67 -9.37 1.54 4.87
C ASP A 67 -8.69 2.12 3.64
N THR A 68 -9.31 3.16 3.06
CA THR A 68 -8.72 3.86 1.93
C THR A 68 -7.47 4.64 2.35
N ILE A 69 -6.63 4.95 1.36
CA ILE A 69 -5.44 5.80 1.49
C ILE A 69 -5.56 7.07 0.63
N SER A 70 -6.79 7.43 0.21
CA SER A 70 -7.02 8.63 -0.62
C SER A 70 -6.65 9.94 0.10
N ASP A 71 -6.59 9.93 1.43
CA ASP A 71 -6.04 11.01 2.26
C ASP A 71 -4.53 11.19 2.06
N LEU A 72 -3.81 10.09 1.87
CA LEU A 72 -2.40 10.06 1.54
C LEU A 72 -2.18 10.34 0.04
N TRP A 73 -2.75 9.54 -0.87
CA TRP A 73 -2.65 9.75 -2.32
C TRP A 73 -4.06 9.86 -2.93
N PRO A 74 -4.48 11.04 -3.42
CA PRO A 74 -5.82 11.23 -3.98
C PRO A 74 -6.19 10.36 -5.20
N ALA A 75 -5.21 9.66 -5.79
CA ALA A 75 -5.41 8.75 -6.91
C ALA A 75 -5.80 7.32 -6.49
N ALA A 76 -5.81 7.04 -5.18
CA ALA A 76 -6.19 5.76 -4.60
C ALA A 76 -7.71 5.61 -4.44
#